data_AF-A0A7X8D7B9-F1
#
_entry.id   AF-A0A7X8D7B9-F1
#
_cell.length_a   1.000
_cell.length_b   1.000
_cell.length_c   1.000
_cell.angle_alpha   90.00
_cell.angle_beta   90.00
_cell.angle_gamma   90.00
#
_symmetry.space_group_name_H-M   'P 1'
#
loop_
_entity.id
_entity.type
_entity.pdbx_description
1 polymer ?
#
loop_
_entity_poly.entity_id
_entity_poly.type
_entity_poly.pdbx_seq_one_letter_code
_entity_poly.pdbx_strand_id
1 'polypeptide(L)'
;MANTSLKSLIDLAENNIEQQTQRLQKLNGERQQADQQLNALRQYREDYSNRLLQASQNGVSMSNYHNFYRFIGTLDQAITQQNSLLEHIDQKIAAQQQQWFAAKQRLNAYQALQDRRDTEQAQHRQRQEQRINDELSAAMHYRLHHTN
;
A
#
# COMPACT_ATOMS: atom_id res chain seq x y z
N MET A 1 -24.58 11.05 19.65
CA MET A 1 -23.28 10.48 19.23
C MET A 1 -23.27 10.40 17.71
N ALA A 2 -22.38 11.18 17.10
CA ALA A 2 -21.90 11.14 15.70
C ALA A 2 -22.92 11.10 14.54
N ASN A 3 -23.41 12.27 14.12
CA ASN A 3 -23.84 12.48 12.73
C ASN A 3 -22.60 12.88 11.91
N THR A 4 -21.69 11.91 11.68
CA THR A 4 -20.46 12.15 10.92
C THR A 4 -20.81 12.40 9.46
N SER A 5 -20.46 13.59 8.94
CA SER A 5 -20.75 13.94 7.55
C SER A 5 -20.01 13.00 6.59
N LEU A 6 -20.59 12.78 5.40
CA LEU A 6 -19.99 11.91 4.38
C LEU A 6 -18.56 12.38 4.01
N LYS A 7 -18.33 13.69 4.00
CA LYS A 7 -17.00 14.29 3.85
C LYS A 7 -16.01 13.78 4.92
N SER A 8 -16.40 13.80 6.19
CA SER A 8 -15.54 13.28 7.27
C SER A 8 -15.27 11.78 7.13
N LEU A 9 -16.22 10.99 6.60
CA LEU A 9 -15.99 9.57 6.30
C LEU A 9 -15.00 9.36 5.15
N ILE A 10 -15.02 10.22 4.13
CA ILE A 10 -14.05 10.23 3.05
C ILE A 10 -12.67 10.58 3.61
N ASP A 11 -12.54 11.67 4.37
CA ASP A 11 -11.28 12.09 4.97
C ASP A 11 -10.68 10.95 5.84
N LEU A 12 -11.49 10.28 6.65
CA LEU A 12 -11.05 9.12 7.44
C LEU A 12 -10.61 7.94 6.58
N ALA A 13 -11.28 7.67 5.46
CA ALA A 13 -10.93 6.59 4.54
C ALA A 13 -9.64 6.90 3.76
N GLU A 14 -9.41 8.16 3.37
CA GLU A 14 -8.17 8.61 2.74
C GLU A 14 -6.99 8.46 3.68
N ASN A 15 -7.12 8.94 4.93
CA ASN A 15 -6.11 8.76 5.98
C ASN A 15 -5.83 7.26 6.22
N ASN A 16 -6.85 6.41 6.22
CA ASN A 16 -6.66 4.97 6.38
C ASN A 16 -5.84 4.37 5.22
N ILE A 17 -6.12 4.77 3.98
CA ILE A 17 -5.36 4.33 2.81
C ILE A 17 -3.90 4.77 2.88
N GLU A 18 -3.65 6.01 3.31
CA GLU A 18 -2.30 6.52 3.49
C GLU A 18 -1.53 5.67 4.52
N GLN A 19 -2.15 5.37 5.66
CA GLN A 19 -1.57 4.49 6.69
C GLN A 19 -1.27 3.09 6.15
N GLN A 20 -2.19 2.48 5.39
CA GLN A 20 -1.94 1.17 4.79
C GLN A 20 -0.79 1.22 3.77
N THR A 21 -0.67 2.32 3.02
CA THR A 21 0.38 2.54 2.03
C THR A 21 1.75 2.68 2.70
N GLN A 22 1.85 3.47 3.77
CA GLN A 22 3.07 3.61 4.55
C GLN A 22 3.52 2.27 5.16
N ARG A 23 2.57 1.46 5.66
CA ARG A 23 2.87 0.10 6.14
C ARG A 23 3.42 -0.81 5.05
N LEU A 24 2.82 -0.77 3.84
CA LEU A 24 3.35 -1.51 2.69
C LEU A 24 4.77 -1.06 2.34
N GLN A 25 5.03 0.24 2.30
CA GLN A 25 6.38 0.77 2.02
C GLN A 25 7.40 0.25 3.03
N LYS A 26 7.06 0.28 4.33
CA LYS A 26 7.92 -0.25 5.38
C LYS A 26 8.21 -1.74 5.19
N LEU A 27 7.19 -2.56 4.97
CA LEU A 27 7.36 -4.00 4.74
C LEU A 27 8.19 -4.31 3.50
N ASN A 28 8.01 -3.56 2.40
CA ASN A 28 8.84 -3.71 1.21
C ASN A 28 10.30 -3.32 1.47
N GLY A 29 10.54 -2.28 2.27
CA GLY A 29 11.89 -1.91 2.71
C GLY A 29 12.54 -3.01 3.56
N GLU A 30 11.81 -3.58 4.52
CA GLU A 30 12.26 -4.72 5.32
C GLU A 30 12.60 -5.94 4.45
N ARG A 31 11.74 -6.25 3.47
CA ARG A 31 11.97 -7.33 2.49
C ARG A 31 13.25 -7.10 1.68
N GLN A 32 13.44 -5.89 1.16
CA GLN A 32 14.62 -5.55 0.35
C GLN A 32 15.91 -5.67 1.17
N GLN A 33 15.91 -5.18 2.42
CA GLN A 33 17.06 -5.34 3.32
C GLN A 33 17.34 -6.82 3.61
N ALA A 34 16.29 -7.60 3.83
CA ALA A 34 16.42 -9.02 4.08
C ALA A 34 17.00 -9.78 2.86
N ASP A 35 16.59 -9.43 1.65
CA ASP A 35 17.11 -9.99 0.40
C ASP A 35 18.58 -9.62 0.18
N GLN A 36 18.95 -8.36 0.44
CA GLN A 36 20.35 -7.92 0.39
C GLN A 36 21.25 -8.72 1.34
N GLN A 37 20.80 -8.95 2.57
CA GLN A 37 21.53 -9.76 3.55
C GLN A 37 21.66 -11.23 3.09
N LEU A 38 20.60 -11.81 2.53
CA LEU A 38 20.62 -13.17 1.98
C LEU A 38 21.65 -13.29 0.85
N ASN A 39 21.67 -12.33 -0.07
CA ASN A 39 22.61 -12.31 -1.18
C ASN A 39 24.06 -12.18 -0.69
N ALA A 40 24.31 -11.33 0.30
CA ALA A 40 25.62 -11.19 0.93
C ALA A 40 26.09 -12.51 1.59
N LEU A 41 25.19 -13.20 2.31
CA LEU A 41 25.51 -14.51 2.91
C LEU A 41 25.84 -15.57 1.86
N ARG A 42 25.08 -15.62 0.75
CA ARG A 42 25.32 -16.56 -0.35
C ARG A 42 26.66 -16.30 -1.03
N GLN A 43 26.96 -15.04 -1.34
CA GLN A 43 28.24 -14.65 -1.95
C GLN A 43 29.40 -15.01 -1.02
N TYR A 44 29.27 -14.68 0.27
CA TYR A 44 30.33 -14.95 1.23
C TYR A 44 30.57 -16.47 1.42
N ARG A 45 29.51 -17.28 1.40
CA ARG A 45 29.62 -18.75 1.41
C ARG A 45 30.35 -19.29 0.18
N GLU A 46 30.05 -18.76 -1.01
CA GLU A 46 30.70 -19.15 -2.26
C GLU A 46 32.19 -18.80 -2.24
N ASP A 47 32.52 -17.54 -1.92
CA ASP A 47 33.90 -17.06 -1.81
C ASP A 47 34.70 -17.89 -0.80
N TYR A 48 34.10 -18.20 0.35
CA TYR A 48 34.75 -18.99 1.39
C TYR A 48 34.99 -20.45 0.94
N SER A 49 34.04 -21.04 0.22
CA SER A 49 34.16 -22.39 -0.33
C SER A 49 35.26 -22.47 -1.40
N ASN A 50 35.36 -21.46 -2.27
CA ASN A 50 36.41 -21.36 -3.28
C ASN A 50 37.80 -21.24 -2.65
N ARG A 51 37.93 -20.46 -1.57
CA ARG A 51 39.19 -20.34 -0.80
C ARG A 51 39.63 -21.68 -0.21
N LEU A 52 38.71 -22.48 0.32
CA LEU A 52 39.07 -23.82 0.81
C LEU A 52 39.54 -24.71 -0.34
N LEU A 53 38.84 -24.71 -1.47
CA LEU A 53 39.24 -25.53 -2.61
C LEU A 53 40.68 -25.22 -3.04
N GLN A 54 41.04 -23.94 -3.12
CA GLN A 54 42.41 -23.52 -3.41
C GLN A 54 43.41 -23.92 -2.32
N ALA A 55 43.05 -23.73 -1.05
CA ALA A 55 43.91 -24.12 0.07
C ALA A 55 44.16 -25.64 0.08
N SER A 56 43.12 -26.45 -0.20
CA SER A 56 43.18 -27.92 -0.21
C SER A 56 44.20 -28.48 -1.21
N GLN A 57 44.38 -27.80 -2.36
CA GLN A 57 45.37 -28.16 -3.37
C GLN A 57 46.80 -28.02 -2.87
N ASN A 58 47.04 -27.19 -1.85
CA ASN A 58 48.35 -26.94 -1.24
C ASN A 58 48.57 -27.73 0.06
N GLY A 59 47.64 -28.62 0.44
CA GLY A 59 47.68 -29.40 1.68
C GLY A 59 47.16 -28.62 2.89
N VAL A 60 45.98 -29.00 3.39
CA VAL A 60 45.32 -28.36 4.55
C VAL A 60 45.31 -29.32 5.73
N SER A 61 45.69 -28.83 6.92
CA SER A 61 45.57 -29.58 8.18
C SER A 61 44.13 -30.02 8.45
N MET A 62 43.95 -31.20 9.05
CA MET A 62 42.64 -31.72 9.47
C MET A 62 41.87 -30.74 10.38
N SER A 63 42.58 -30.01 11.25
CA SER A 63 41.97 -28.99 12.11
C SER A 63 41.36 -27.82 11.33
N ASN A 64 42.02 -27.40 10.24
CA ASN A 64 41.53 -26.34 9.36
C ASN A 64 40.31 -26.80 8.55
N TYR A 65 40.28 -28.06 8.12
CA TYR A 65 39.10 -28.67 7.50
C TYR A 65 37.90 -28.67 8.45
N HIS A 66 38.08 -29.06 9.71
CA HIS A 66 36.99 -29.08 10.68
C HIS A 66 36.42 -27.67 10.93
N ASN A 67 37.30 -26.67 11.11
CA ASN A 67 36.89 -25.28 11.28
C ASN A 67 36.09 -24.76 10.07
N PHE A 68 36.50 -25.13 8.86
CA PHE A 68 35.79 -24.78 7.64
C PHE A 68 34.35 -25.32 7.63
N TYR A 69 34.17 -26.63 7.83
CA TYR A 69 32.84 -27.24 7.77
C TYR A 69 31.90 -26.68 8.83
N ARG A 70 32.42 -26.39 10.02
CA ARG A 70 31.65 -25.72 11.08
C ARG A 70 31.15 -24.35 10.63
N PHE A 71 32.02 -23.56 10.01
CA PHE A 71 31.67 -22.21 9.57
C PHE A 71 30.70 -22.21 8.38
N ILE A 72 30.88 -23.10 7.41
CA ILE A 72 29.88 -23.32 6.35
C ILE A 72 28.53 -23.70 6.94
N GLY A 73 28.50 -24.60 7.94
CA GLY A 73 27.27 -24.93 8.66
C GLY A 73 26.61 -23.72 9.30
N THR A 74 27.40 -22.80 9.88
CA THR A 74 26.86 -21.53 10.42
C THR A 74 26.27 -20.64 9.32
N LEU A 75 26.93 -20.52 8.17
CA LEU A 75 26.42 -19.75 7.03
C LEU A 75 25.14 -20.35 6.45
N ASP A 76 25.07 -21.68 6.30
CA ASP A 76 23.89 -22.39 5.83
C ASP A 76 22.69 -22.20 6.77
N GLN A 77 22.96 -22.22 8.08
CA GLN A 77 21.94 -21.96 9.09
C GLN A 77 21.44 -20.51 9.03
N ALA A 78 22.34 -19.53 8.86
CA ALA A 78 21.97 -18.12 8.68
C ALA A 78 21.17 -17.89 7.39
N ILE A 79 21.57 -18.50 6.27
CA ILE A 79 20.84 -18.46 5.00
C ILE A 79 19.43 -19.03 5.18
N THR A 80 19.30 -20.14 5.88
CA THR A 80 17.99 -20.77 6.17
C THR A 80 17.09 -19.83 6.98
N GLN A 81 17.64 -19.21 8.03
CA GLN A 81 16.92 -18.22 8.83
C GLN A 81 16.48 -17.01 7.98
N GLN A 82 17.35 -16.53 7.10
CA GLN A 82 17.05 -15.40 6.23
C GLN A 82 15.97 -15.71 5.19
N ASN A 83 15.97 -16.91 4.62
CA ASN A 83 14.89 -17.37 3.73
C ASN A 83 13.55 -17.44 4.47
N SER A 84 13.53 -17.97 5.70
CA SER A 84 12.31 -18.02 6.52
C SER A 84 11.81 -16.61 6.87
N LEU A 85 12.71 -15.69 7.18
CA LEU A 85 12.35 -14.28 7.40
C LEU A 85 11.71 -13.66 6.16
N LEU A 86 12.27 -13.88 4.97
CA LEU A 86 11.69 -13.40 3.71
C LEU A 86 10.28 -13.95 3.49
N GLU A 87 10.07 -15.26 3.70
CA GLU A 87 8.74 -15.87 3.58
C GLU A 87 7.73 -15.22 4.55
N HIS A 88 8.12 -14.99 5.80
CA HIS A 88 7.28 -14.31 6.77
C HIS A 88 6.96 -12.85 6.39
N ILE A 89 7.92 -12.12 5.83
CA ILE A 89 7.69 -10.76 5.34
C ILE A 89 6.75 -10.79 4.13
N ASP A 90 6.89 -11.76 3.22
CA ASP A 90 6.05 -11.90 2.04
C ASP A 90 4.59 -12.20 2.42
N GLN A 91 4.37 -13.04 3.42
CA GLN A 91 3.05 -13.28 4.00
C GLN A 91 2.44 -12.00 4.59
N LYS A 92 3.25 -11.20 5.31
CA LYS A 92 2.80 -9.90 5.87
C LYS A 92 2.45 -8.91 4.76
N ILE A 93 3.26 -8.83 3.70
CA ILE A 93 2.98 -7.97 2.54
C ILE A 93 1.66 -8.37 1.89
N ALA A 94 1.43 -9.67 1.65
CA ALA A 94 0.19 -10.16 1.06
C ALA A 94 -1.04 -9.80 1.92
N ALA A 95 -0.96 -10.02 3.24
CA ALA A 95 -2.04 -9.64 4.15
C ALA A 95 -2.28 -8.12 4.18
N GLN A 96 -1.21 -7.33 4.18
CA GLN A 96 -1.29 -5.87 4.17
C GLN A 96 -1.85 -5.34 2.84
N GLN A 97 -1.55 -5.98 1.70
CA GLN A 97 -2.15 -5.65 0.40
C GLN A 97 -3.67 -5.87 0.43
N GLN A 98 -4.15 -6.98 1.01
CA GLN A 98 -5.58 -7.22 1.16
C GLN A 98 -6.27 -6.12 1.99
N GLN A 99 -5.65 -5.68 3.08
CA GLN A 99 -6.16 -4.57 3.89
C GLN A 99 -6.19 -3.25 3.10
N TRP A 100 -5.14 -2.98 2.32
CA TRP A 100 -5.08 -1.80 1.46
C TRP A 100 -6.18 -1.84 0.39
N PHE A 101 -6.42 -2.97 -0.27
CA PHE A 101 -7.50 -3.11 -1.25
C PHE A 101 -8.88 -2.88 -0.63
N ALA A 102 -9.14 -3.44 0.55
CA ALA A 102 -10.40 -3.24 1.27
C ALA A 102 -10.61 -1.76 1.67
N ALA A 103 -9.55 -1.10 2.15
CA ALA A 103 -9.60 0.34 2.45
C ALA A 103 -9.90 1.16 1.18
N LYS A 104 -9.33 0.77 0.02
CA LYS A 104 -9.48 1.50 -1.24
C LYS A 104 -10.90 1.34 -1.77
N GLN A 105 -11.45 0.14 -1.69
CA GLN A 105 -12.84 -0.14 -2.04
C GLN A 105 -13.81 0.70 -1.20
N ARG A 106 -13.55 0.82 0.10
CA ARG A 106 -14.37 1.64 1.01
C ARG A 106 -14.31 3.12 0.66
N LEU A 107 -13.12 3.66 0.38
CA LEU A 107 -12.95 5.04 -0.08
C LEU A 107 -13.75 5.30 -1.37
N ASN A 108 -13.59 4.43 -2.37
CA ASN A 108 -14.31 4.55 -3.64
C ASN A 108 -15.84 4.53 -3.43
N ALA A 109 -16.34 3.69 -2.52
CA ALA A 109 -17.76 3.63 -2.20
C ALA A 109 -18.28 4.95 -1.58
N TYR A 110 -17.51 5.58 -0.69
CA TYR A 110 -17.88 6.87 -0.11
C TYR A 110 -17.84 8.00 -1.14
N GLN A 111 -16.81 8.03 -2.00
CA GLN A 111 -16.70 9.00 -3.09
C GLN A 111 -17.88 8.88 -4.06
N ALA A 112 -18.23 7.66 -4.48
CA ALA A 112 -19.40 7.43 -5.35
C ALA A 112 -20.72 7.89 -4.70
N LEU A 113 -20.88 7.71 -3.39
CA LEU A 113 -22.05 8.22 -2.66
C LEU A 113 -22.09 9.76 -2.63
N GLN A 114 -20.92 10.40 -2.51
CA GLN A 114 -20.79 11.85 -2.46
C GLN A 114 -21.12 12.45 -3.82
N ASP A 115 -20.54 11.91 -4.89
CA ASP A 115 -20.81 12.34 -6.27
C ASP A 115 -22.30 12.26 -6.62
N ARG A 116 -22.96 11.17 -6.18
CA ARG A 116 -24.40 11.02 -6.37
C ARG A 116 -25.20 12.09 -5.63
N ARG A 117 -24.86 12.38 -4.37
CA ARG A 117 -25.52 13.44 -3.58
C ARG A 117 -25.32 14.81 -4.21
N ASP A 118 -24.11 15.10 -4.68
CA ASP A 118 -23.80 16.38 -5.31
C ASP A 118 -24.56 16.57 -6.62
N THR A 119 -24.70 15.48 -7.40
CA THR A 119 -25.51 15.46 -8.62
C THR A 119 -26.99 15.69 -8.34
N GLU A 120 -27.56 14.97 -7.37
CA GLU A 120 -28.96 15.13 -6.96
C GLU A 120 -29.25 16.56 -6.47
N GLN A 121 -28.35 17.12 -5.64
CA GLN A 121 -28.47 18.50 -5.16
C GLN A 121 -28.35 19.53 -6.29
N ALA A 122 -27.44 19.34 -7.24
CA ALA A 122 -27.30 20.23 -8.40
C ALA A 122 -28.58 20.24 -9.25
N GLN A 123 -29.18 19.07 -9.49
CA GLN A 123 -30.45 18.97 -10.20
C GLN A 123 -31.61 19.63 -9.45
N HIS A 124 -31.63 19.55 -8.11
CA HIS A 124 -32.64 20.24 -7.32
C HIS A 124 -32.46 21.77 -7.37
N ARG A 125 -31.23 22.27 -7.27
CA ARG A 125 -30.93 23.72 -7.40
C ARG A 125 -31.32 24.23 -8.78
N GLN A 126 -30.91 23.53 -9.84
CA GLN A 126 -31.27 23.90 -11.23
C GLN A 126 -32.79 23.97 -11.43
N ARG A 127 -33.55 23.00 -10.89
CA ARG A 127 -35.01 23.01 -10.95
C ARG A 127 -35.63 24.18 -10.17
N GLN A 128 -35.07 24.56 -9.02
CA GLN A 128 -35.54 25.72 -8.25
C GLN A 128 -35.25 27.04 -8.99
N GLU A 129 -34.03 27.19 -9.51
CA GLU A 129 -33.63 28.36 -10.30
C GLU A 129 -34.49 28.54 -11.54
N GLN A 130 -34.77 27.45 -12.26
CA GLN A 130 -35.67 27.48 -13.43
C GLN A 130 -37.08 27.96 -13.04
N ARG A 131 -37.67 27.43 -11.97
CA ARG A 131 -39.00 27.85 -11.50
C ARG A 131 -39.04 29.33 -11.13
N ILE A 132 -38.03 29.82 -10.42
CA ILE A 132 -37.94 31.25 -10.05
C ILE A 132 -37.82 32.13 -11.30
N ASN A 133 -37.04 31.71 -12.30
CA ASN A 133 -36.88 32.45 -13.55
C ASN A 133 -38.17 32.49 -14.37
N ASP A 134 -38.90 31.37 -14.43
CA ASP A 134 -40.20 31.27 -15.10
C ASP A 134 -41.24 32.18 -14.43
N GLU A 135 -41.29 32.21 -13.09
CA GLU A 135 -42.17 33.09 -12.31
C GLU A 135 -41.86 34.58 -12.55
N LEU A 136 -40.58 34.96 -12.55
CA LEU A 136 -40.15 36.33 -12.84
C LEU A 136 -40.52 36.74 -14.27
N SER A 137 -40.29 35.86 -15.24
CA SER A 137 -40.63 36.09 -16.65
C SER A 137 -42.13 36.26 -16.84
N ALA A 138 -42.95 35.41 -16.21
CA ALA A 138 -44.41 35.53 -16.23
C ALA A 138 -44.89 36.84 -15.59
N ALA A 139 -44.30 37.24 -14.45
CA ALA A 139 -44.63 38.48 -13.78
C ALA A 139 -44.28 39.74 -14.60
N MET A 140 -43.13 39.74 -15.30
CA MET A 140 -42.75 40.82 -16.21
C MET A 140 -43.70 40.91 -17.42
N HIS A 141 -44.03 39.76 -18.02
CA HIS A 141 -44.96 39.69 -19.14
C HIS A 141 -46.35 40.25 -18.76
N TYR A 142 -46.85 39.88 -17.57
CA TYR A 142 -48.11 40.40 -17.05
C TYR A 142 -48.11 41.93 -16.90
N ARG A 143 -47.00 42.49 -16.40
CA ARG A 143 -46.85 43.95 -16.23
C ARG A 143 -46.84 44.69 -17.57
N LEU A 144 -46.09 44.20 -18.55
CA LEU A 144 -45.98 44.83 -19.88
C LEU A 144 -47.34 44.86 -20.62
N HIS A 145 -48.16 43.82 -20.45
CA HIS A 145 -49.49 43.75 -21.06
C HIS A 145 -50.59 44.52 -20.32
N HIS A 146 -50.36 44.95 -19.07
CA HIS A 146 -51.31 45.78 -18.31
C HIS A 146 -51.04 47.28 -18.43
N THR A 147 -49.94 47.70 -19.04
CA THR A 147 -49.55 49.11 -19.23
C THR A 147 -49.80 49.65 -20.65
N ASN A 148 -50.57 48.93 -21.48
CA ASN A 148 -51.12 49.39 -22.77
C ASN A 148 -52.65 49.39 -22.70
#